data_AF-A0A1H9XDK5-F1
#
_entry.id   AF-A0A1H9XDK5-F1
#
_cell.length_a   1.000
_cell.length_b   1.000
_cell.length_c   1.000
_cell.angle_alpha   90.00
_cell.angle_beta   90.00
_cell.angle_gamma   90.00
#
_symmetry.space_group_name_H-M   'P 1'
#
loop_
_entity.id
_entity.type
_entity.pdbx_description
1 polymer ?
#
loop_
_entity_poly.entity_id
_entity_poly.type
_entity_poly.pdbx_seq_one_letter_code
_entity_poly.pdbx_strand_id
1 'polypeptide(L)'
;MSIKHNPPHGTILAKYVEELNALWHKQLWDSEDERYRALGIYSLKQQELRSWKWPEHIFIQEIVLPLIEAQNGAAAVQAHLETPSTLRDYAKLHAERLEREAAAHRRGPQEVSTAWAAELAILATLMTCYVGGRSLNENFKRVGEKLGVDRGVVRRIFRSKAGKMLFEDDGPAALKAVSNVLGIASGRRFGRIDPPRSPLLSNKPSLHLVRSREEDGA
;
A
#
# COMPACT_ATOMS: atom_id res chain seq x y z
N MET A 1 -11.14 19.33 4.02
CA MET A 1 -12.23 18.35 3.79
C MET A 1 -11.66 16.95 3.62
N SER A 2 -11.54 16.18 4.69
CA SER A 2 -11.40 14.72 4.59
C SER A 2 -12.65 14.14 3.95
N ILE A 3 -12.53 13.03 3.24
CA ILE A 3 -13.64 12.19 2.76
C ILE A 3 -14.28 11.56 4.02
N LYS A 4 -14.84 12.37 4.92
CA LYS A 4 -14.88 11.94 6.32
C LYS A 4 -16.01 10.97 6.60
N HIS A 5 -17.09 10.91 5.83
CA HIS A 5 -18.14 9.94 6.17
C HIS A 5 -18.79 9.15 5.04
N ASN A 6 -18.78 9.57 3.77
CA ASN A 6 -19.20 8.70 2.67
C ASN A 6 -18.68 9.21 1.32
N PRO A 7 -18.36 8.32 0.37
CA PRO A 7 -18.20 8.71 -1.02
C PRO A 7 -19.48 9.37 -1.55
N PRO A 8 -19.41 10.32 -2.49
CA PRO A 8 -20.59 10.98 -3.05
C PRO A 8 -21.57 9.97 -3.62
N HIS A 9 -22.83 10.01 -3.18
CA HIS A 9 -23.86 9.04 -3.55
C HIS A 9 -24.06 8.93 -5.07
N GLY A 10 -24.32 7.72 -5.56
CA GLY A 10 -24.58 7.44 -6.98
C GLY A 10 -23.33 7.35 -7.87
N THR A 11 -22.14 7.62 -7.32
CA THR A 11 -20.88 7.51 -8.07
C THR A 11 -20.38 6.08 -8.19
N ILE A 12 -19.51 5.81 -9.17
CA ILE A 12 -18.82 4.51 -9.30
C ILE A 12 -18.03 4.20 -8.02
N LEU A 13 -17.42 5.23 -7.42
CA LEU A 13 -16.71 5.09 -6.14
C LEU A 13 -17.65 4.66 -5.00
N ALA A 14 -18.84 5.24 -4.91
CA ALA A 14 -19.80 4.88 -3.88
C ALA A 14 -20.25 3.42 -3.99
N LYS A 15 -20.62 2.98 -5.20
CA LYS A 15 -20.98 1.59 -5.46
C LYS A 15 -19.86 0.63 -5.07
N TYR A 16 -18.63 0.95 -5.43
CA TYR A 16 -17.48 0.12 -5.08
C TYR A 16 -17.21 0.06 -3.58
N VAL A 17 -17.31 1.19 -2.86
CA VAL A 17 -17.13 1.19 -1.39
C VAL A 17 -18.24 0.37 -0.71
N GLU A 18 -19.47 0.45 -1.20
CA GLU A 18 -20.58 -0.39 -0.75
C GLU A 18 -20.32 -1.88 -1.02
N GLU A 19 -19.85 -2.23 -2.22
CA GLU A 19 -19.46 -3.60 -2.57
C GLU A 19 -18.31 -4.13 -1.72
N LEU A 20 -17.25 -3.35 -1.51
CA LEU A 20 -16.15 -3.71 -0.61
C LEU A 20 -16.61 -3.90 0.83
N ASN A 21 -17.48 -3.03 1.33
CA ASN A 21 -18.03 -3.16 2.67
C ASN A 21 -18.90 -4.42 2.77
N ALA A 22 -19.66 -4.78 1.73
CA ALA A 22 -20.40 -6.03 1.70
C ALA A 22 -19.48 -7.27 1.65
N LEU A 23 -18.35 -7.16 0.94
CA LEU A 23 -17.32 -8.20 0.89
C LEU A 23 -16.49 -8.29 2.17
N TRP A 24 -16.50 -7.27 3.03
CA TRP A 24 -15.78 -7.25 4.29
C TRP A 24 -16.14 -8.40 5.22
N HIS A 25 -17.41 -8.79 5.20
CA HIS A 25 -17.90 -9.92 5.99
C HIS A 25 -17.38 -11.27 5.46
N LYS A 26 -16.85 -11.29 4.23
CA LYS A 26 -16.20 -12.46 3.64
C LYS A 26 -14.70 -12.34 3.88
N GLN A 27 -14.09 -13.38 4.42
CA GLN A 27 -12.65 -13.47 4.66
C GLN A 27 -11.91 -13.55 3.31
N LEU A 28 -11.73 -12.41 2.62
CA LEU A 28 -11.15 -12.37 1.28
C LEU A 28 -9.73 -12.95 1.23
N TRP A 29 -9.01 -12.95 2.35
CA TRP A 29 -7.70 -13.59 2.49
C TRP A 29 -7.75 -15.13 2.36
N ASP A 30 -8.91 -15.76 2.49
CA ASP A 30 -9.11 -17.20 2.25
C ASP A 30 -9.49 -17.52 0.79
N SER A 31 -9.63 -16.51 -0.06
CA SER A 31 -9.99 -16.71 -1.47
C SER A 31 -8.95 -17.57 -2.20
N GLU A 32 -9.40 -18.49 -3.05
CA GLU A 32 -8.54 -19.26 -3.96
C GLU A 32 -7.92 -18.37 -5.06
N ASP A 33 -8.63 -17.31 -5.47
CA ASP A 33 -8.10 -16.33 -6.42
C ASP A 33 -7.09 -15.41 -5.72
N GLU A 34 -5.83 -15.52 -6.15
CA GLU A 34 -4.66 -14.77 -5.67
C GLU A 34 -4.91 -13.25 -5.61
N ARG A 35 -5.70 -12.69 -6.53
CA ARG A 35 -5.98 -11.25 -6.59
C ARG A 35 -6.87 -10.81 -5.43
N TYR A 36 -7.92 -11.58 -5.17
CA TYR A 36 -8.82 -11.31 -4.06
C TYR A 36 -8.14 -11.62 -2.72
N ARG A 37 -7.29 -12.65 -2.68
CA ARG A 37 -6.42 -12.94 -1.53
C ARG A 37 -5.52 -11.77 -1.19
N ALA A 38 -4.78 -11.25 -2.18
CA ALA A 38 -3.90 -10.08 -2.01
C ALA A 38 -4.68 -8.86 -1.51
N LEU A 39 -5.87 -8.60 -2.07
CA LEU A 39 -6.75 -7.54 -1.58
C LEU A 39 -7.18 -7.77 -0.13
N GLY A 40 -7.51 -9.01 0.25
CA GLY A 40 -7.86 -9.40 1.62
C GLY A 40 -6.73 -9.20 2.61
N ILE A 41 -5.51 -9.63 2.26
CA ILE A 41 -4.30 -9.46 3.08
C ILE A 41 -3.95 -7.99 3.23
N TYR A 42 -3.99 -7.22 2.14
CA TYR A 42 -3.76 -5.78 2.18
C TYR A 42 -4.77 -5.07 3.08
N SER A 43 -6.04 -5.46 2.98
CA SER A 43 -7.12 -4.95 3.82
C SER A 43 -6.90 -5.25 5.30
N LEU A 44 -6.52 -6.50 5.64
CA LEU A 44 -6.17 -6.91 6.99
C LEU A 44 -5.02 -6.05 7.56
N LYS A 45 -3.97 -5.82 6.77
CA LYS A 45 -2.82 -4.96 7.14
C LYS A 45 -3.23 -3.52 7.48
N GLN A 46 -4.28 -2.98 6.85
CA GLN A 46 -4.75 -1.62 7.13
C GLN A 46 -5.69 -1.54 8.34
N GLN A 47 -6.52 -2.57 8.54
CA GLN A 47 -7.52 -2.61 9.60
C GLN A 47 -6.94 -3.00 10.95
N GLU A 48 -5.97 -3.91 10.92
CA GLU A 48 -5.32 -4.45 12.10
C GLU A 48 -3.81 -4.31 11.93
N LEU A 49 -3.23 -3.23 12.45
CA LEU A 49 -1.78 -3.04 12.42
C LEU A 49 -1.04 -3.98 13.39
N ARG A 50 -1.75 -4.59 14.34
CA ARG A 50 -1.18 -5.55 15.30
C ARG A 50 -1.11 -6.91 14.63
N SER A 51 0.00 -7.19 13.96
CA SER A 51 0.20 -8.47 13.26
C SER A 51 0.01 -9.69 14.16
N TRP A 52 0.29 -9.59 15.46
CA TRP A 52 0.05 -10.65 16.44
C TRP A 52 -1.44 -10.94 16.75
N LYS A 53 -2.38 -10.14 16.22
CA LYS A 53 -3.83 -10.41 16.29
C LYS A 53 -4.39 -10.96 14.96
N TRP A 54 -3.57 -11.11 13.93
CA TRP A 54 -4.00 -11.68 12.66
C TRP A 54 -4.35 -13.17 12.79
N PRO A 55 -5.17 -13.72 11.87
CA PRO A 55 -5.37 -15.15 11.77
C PRO A 55 -4.03 -15.89 11.65
N GLU A 56 -3.87 -17.00 12.39
CA GLU A 56 -2.60 -17.73 12.52
C GLU A 56 -1.98 -18.09 11.16
N HIS A 57 -2.78 -18.60 10.23
CA HIS A 57 -2.30 -19.00 8.91
C HIS A 57 -1.76 -17.80 8.10
N ILE A 58 -2.39 -16.63 8.18
CA ILE A 58 -1.90 -15.40 7.54
C ILE A 58 -0.63 -14.92 8.23
N PHE A 59 -0.59 -14.91 9.56
CA PHE A 59 0.61 -14.53 10.29
C PHE A 59 1.81 -15.43 9.94
N ILE A 60 1.56 -16.73 9.80
CA ILE A 60 2.57 -17.69 9.35
C ILE A 60 3.06 -17.33 7.94
N GLN A 61 2.15 -17.18 6.99
CA GLN A 61 2.49 -16.93 5.59
C GLN A 61 3.18 -15.59 5.35
N GLU A 62 2.70 -14.53 6.01
CA GLU A 62 3.11 -13.15 5.74
C GLU A 62 4.29 -12.68 6.59
N ILE A 63 4.53 -13.30 7.74
CA ILE A 63 5.55 -12.85 8.70
C ILE A 63 6.56 -13.96 8.99
N VAL A 64 6.07 -15.13 9.43
CA VAL A 64 6.95 -16.19 9.95
C VAL A 64 7.77 -16.84 8.84
N LEU A 65 7.13 -17.31 7.76
CA LEU A 65 7.83 -17.98 6.66
C LEU A 65 8.85 -17.04 5.98
N PRO A 66 8.52 -15.77 5.65
CA PRO A 66 9.50 -14.83 5.13
C PRO A 66 10.67 -14.58 6.08
N LEU A 67 10.42 -14.55 7.40
CA LEU A 67 11.47 -14.38 8.40
C LEU A 67 12.40 -15.60 8.47
N ILE A 68 11.85 -16.81 8.40
CA ILE A 68 12.62 -18.06 8.32
C ILE A 68 13.45 -18.07 7.04
N GLU A 69 12.87 -17.70 5.91
CA GLU A 69 13.57 -17.67 4.63
C GLU A 69 14.75 -16.67 4.66
N ALA A 70 14.52 -15.48 5.20
CA ALA A 70 15.55 -14.45 5.29
C ALA A 70 16.72 -14.83 6.21
N GLN A 71 16.47 -15.60 7.27
CA GLN A 71 17.50 -16.00 8.25
C GLN A 71 18.19 -17.32 7.89
N ASN A 72 17.44 -18.29 7.36
CA ASN A 72 17.87 -19.68 7.26
C ASN A 72 17.78 -20.23 5.82
N GLY A 73 17.22 -19.47 4.89
CA GLY A 73 17.07 -19.84 3.48
C GLY A 73 15.85 -20.70 3.18
N ALA A 74 15.58 -20.89 1.89
CA ALA A 74 14.40 -21.58 1.38
C ALA A 74 14.29 -23.06 1.81
N ALA A 75 15.42 -23.74 2.05
CA ALA A 75 15.41 -25.12 2.54
C ALA A 75 14.80 -25.24 3.95
N ALA A 76 15.02 -24.24 4.81
CA ALA A 76 14.44 -24.21 6.16
C ALA A 76 12.92 -23.97 6.13
N VAL A 77 12.43 -23.17 5.18
CA VAL A 77 11.00 -22.98 4.94
C VAL A 77 10.33 -24.32 4.64
N GLN A 78 10.90 -25.11 3.72
CA GLN A 78 10.35 -26.42 3.36
C GLN A 78 10.34 -27.40 4.55
N ALA A 79 11.44 -27.46 5.31
CA ALA A 79 11.51 -28.32 6.50
C ALA A 79 10.46 -27.96 7.56
N HIS A 80 10.15 -26.67 7.74
CA HIS A 80 9.09 -26.23 8.65
C HIS A 80 7.68 -26.50 8.12
N LEU A 81 7.47 -26.46 6.80
CA LEU A 81 6.20 -26.86 6.18
C LEU A 81 5.92 -28.36 6.36
N GLU A 82 6.96 -29.19 6.40
CA GLU A 82 6.87 -30.63 6.70
C GLU A 82 6.58 -30.91 8.18
N THR A 83 6.74 -29.92 9.07
CA THR A 83 6.48 -30.05 10.52
C THR A 83 5.52 -28.96 11.05
N PRO A 84 4.21 -29.03 10.72
CA PRO A 84 3.24 -27.97 11.01
C PRO A 84 3.09 -27.58 12.48
N SER A 85 3.28 -28.52 13.41
CA SER A 85 3.20 -28.23 14.86
C SER A 85 4.29 -27.27 15.32
N THR A 86 5.53 -27.51 14.88
CA THR A 86 6.68 -26.66 15.25
C THR A 86 6.52 -25.25 14.70
N LEU A 87 5.99 -25.14 13.48
CA LEU A 87 5.74 -23.86 12.83
C LEU A 87 4.66 -23.05 13.57
N ARG A 88 3.60 -23.70 14.07
CA ARG A 88 2.57 -23.04 14.89
C ARG A 88 3.12 -22.57 16.23
N ASP A 89 3.89 -23.41 16.92
CA ASP A 89 4.51 -23.03 18.20
C ASP A 89 5.47 -21.85 18.02
N TYR A 90 6.27 -21.87 16.95
CA TYR A 90 7.14 -20.77 16.57
C TYR A 90 6.35 -19.49 16.29
N ALA A 91 5.27 -19.59 15.51
CA ALA A 91 4.39 -18.46 15.20
C ALA A 91 3.79 -17.84 16.47
N LYS A 92 3.33 -18.67 17.41
CA LYS A 92 2.78 -18.21 18.69
C LYS A 92 3.83 -17.47 19.53
N LEU A 93 5.02 -18.04 19.67
CA LEU A 93 6.13 -17.40 20.39
C LEU A 93 6.51 -16.05 19.76
N HIS A 94 6.51 -15.98 18.42
CA HIS A 94 6.81 -14.75 17.70
C HIS A 94 5.72 -13.69 17.88
N ALA A 95 4.44 -14.09 17.82
CA ALA A 95 3.31 -13.20 18.08
C ALA A 95 3.35 -12.62 19.51
N GLU A 96 3.60 -13.46 20.52
CA GLU A 96 3.75 -12.99 21.91
C GLU A 96 4.91 -12.02 22.08
N ARG A 97 6.03 -12.26 21.39
CA ARG A 97 7.18 -11.34 21.40
C ARG A 97 6.80 -9.97 20.83
N LEU A 98 6.15 -9.94 19.66
CA LEU A 98 5.69 -8.70 19.03
C LEU A 98 4.72 -7.93 19.94
N GLU A 99 3.81 -8.61 20.63
CA GLU A 99 2.88 -7.98 21.58
C GLU A 99 3.61 -7.32 22.76
N ARG A 100 4.63 -7.98 23.32
CA ARG A 100 5.44 -7.45 24.42
C ARG A 100 6.25 -6.22 23.99
N GLU A 101 6.86 -6.28 22.81
CA GLU A 101 7.69 -5.19 22.26
C GLU A 101 6.85 -3.98 21.80
N ALA A 102 5.56 -4.17 21.51
CA ALA A 102 4.68 -3.09 21.09
C ALA A 102 4.43 -2.05 22.20
N ALA A 103 4.51 -0.76 21.85
CA ALA A 103 4.18 0.33 22.76
C ALA A 103 2.70 0.28 23.19
N ALA A 104 2.40 0.71 24.42
CA ALA A 104 1.06 0.61 25.02
C ALA A 104 -0.06 1.25 24.16
N HIS A 105 0.20 2.39 23.53
CA HIS A 105 -0.76 3.07 22.65
C HIS A 105 -1.08 2.29 21.36
N ARG A 106 -0.22 1.33 20.96
CA ARG A 106 -0.41 0.45 19.79
C ARG A 106 -1.11 -0.86 20.12
N ARG A 107 -1.36 -1.13 21.41
CA ARG A 107 -2.06 -2.35 21.86
C ARG A 107 -3.58 -2.19 21.84
N GLY A 108 -4.08 -0.96 21.82
CA GLY A 108 -5.51 -0.65 21.75
C GLY A 108 -6.16 -1.11 20.44
N PRO A 109 -7.49 -1.30 20.44
CA PRO A 109 -8.24 -1.58 19.21
C PRO A 109 -8.13 -0.39 18.25
N GLN A 110 -7.99 -0.70 16.96
CA GLN A 110 -7.87 0.31 15.91
C GLN A 110 -9.22 0.63 15.30
N GLU A 111 -9.46 1.92 15.01
CA GLU A 111 -10.65 2.33 14.27
C GLU A 111 -10.50 1.99 12.79
N VAL A 112 -11.42 1.17 12.32
CA VAL A 112 -11.58 0.85 10.90
C VAL A 112 -12.23 2.03 10.20
N SER A 113 -11.56 2.63 9.21
CA SER A 113 -12.12 3.73 8.42
C SER A 113 -12.40 3.33 6.98
N THR A 114 -13.62 3.53 6.48
CA THR A 114 -14.01 3.35 5.07
C THR A 114 -13.17 4.19 4.08
N ALA A 115 -12.37 5.14 4.58
CA ALA A 115 -11.45 5.93 3.78
C ALA A 115 -10.44 5.07 3.00
N TRP A 116 -9.97 3.94 3.53
CA TRP A 116 -8.97 3.12 2.85
C TRP A 116 -9.50 2.53 1.52
N ALA A 117 -10.75 2.09 1.50
CA ALA A 117 -11.40 1.50 0.32
C ALA A 117 -11.47 2.51 -0.83
N ALA A 118 -11.84 3.76 -0.49
CA ALA A 118 -11.90 4.86 -1.45
C ALA A 118 -10.50 5.25 -1.94
N GLU A 119 -9.50 5.27 -1.05
CA GLU A 119 -8.10 5.51 -1.40
C GLU A 119 -7.60 4.50 -2.43
N LEU A 120 -7.89 3.22 -2.20
CA LEU A 120 -7.44 2.13 -3.04
C LEU A 120 -8.08 2.16 -4.44
N ALA A 121 -9.38 2.45 -4.52
CA ALA A 121 -10.11 2.63 -5.78
C ALA A 121 -9.57 3.80 -6.61
N ILE A 122 -9.27 4.92 -5.95
CA ILE A 122 -8.73 6.11 -6.60
C ILE A 122 -7.34 5.82 -7.16
N LEU A 123 -6.47 5.16 -6.39
CA LEU A 123 -5.13 4.79 -6.84
C LEU A 123 -5.17 3.76 -7.97
N ALA A 124 -6.04 2.75 -7.89
CA ALA A 124 -6.18 1.73 -8.93
C ALA A 124 -6.67 2.34 -10.26
N THR A 125 -7.64 3.24 -10.18
CA THR A 125 -8.15 3.97 -11.36
C THR A 125 -7.09 4.90 -11.95
N LEU A 126 -6.34 5.60 -11.09
CA LEU A 126 -5.21 6.42 -11.53
C LEU A 126 -4.14 5.58 -12.20
N MET A 127 -3.81 4.41 -11.66
CA MET A 127 -2.90 3.46 -12.28
C MET A 127 -3.32 3.07 -13.69
N THR A 128 -4.61 2.80 -13.85
CA THR A 128 -5.14 2.25 -15.09
C THR A 128 -5.42 3.30 -16.17
N CYS A 129 -5.74 4.53 -15.75
CA CYS A 129 -6.09 5.62 -16.66
C CYS A 129 -4.93 6.61 -16.91
N TYR A 130 -3.74 6.33 -16.38
CA TYR A 130 -2.58 7.21 -16.51
C TYR A 130 -2.11 7.32 -17.97
N VAL A 131 -1.86 8.56 -18.40
CA VAL A 131 -1.27 8.87 -19.71
C VAL A 131 0.01 9.66 -19.51
N GLY A 132 1.15 9.05 -19.88
CA GLY A 132 2.48 9.61 -19.66
C GLY A 132 2.77 10.92 -20.42
N GLY A 133 2.06 11.18 -21.52
CA GLY A 133 2.17 12.46 -22.26
C GLY A 133 1.37 13.61 -21.66
N ARG A 134 0.72 13.44 -20.49
CA ARG A 134 -0.13 14.44 -19.85
C ARG A 134 0.39 14.84 -18.49
N SER A 135 0.02 16.05 -18.05
CA SER A 135 0.34 16.51 -16.71
C SER A 135 -0.33 15.63 -15.63
N LEU A 136 0.27 15.57 -14.43
CA LEU A 136 -0.35 14.86 -13.30
C LEU A 136 -1.73 15.44 -12.95
N ASN A 137 -1.90 16.77 -13.05
CA ASN A 137 -3.19 17.40 -12.79
C ASN A 137 -4.27 16.97 -13.79
N GLU A 138 -3.94 16.80 -15.07
CA GLU A 138 -4.88 16.26 -16.05
C GLU A 138 -5.25 14.81 -15.76
N ASN A 139 -4.27 13.99 -15.36
CA ASN A 139 -4.54 12.62 -14.94
C ASN A 139 -5.46 12.58 -13.71
N PHE A 140 -5.25 13.44 -12.71
CA PHE A 140 -6.15 13.55 -11.55
C PHE A 140 -7.55 14.01 -11.94
N LYS A 141 -7.67 14.95 -12.87
CA LYS A 141 -8.97 15.42 -13.39
C LYS A 141 -9.73 14.27 -14.05
N ARG A 142 -9.07 13.51 -14.93
CA ARG A 142 -9.69 12.36 -15.63
C ARG A 142 -10.15 11.27 -14.67
N VAL A 143 -9.34 10.96 -13.66
CA VAL A 143 -9.72 9.98 -12.62
C VAL A 143 -10.90 10.50 -11.79
N GLY A 144 -10.88 11.78 -11.44
CA GLY A 144 -11.98 12.43 -10.74
C GLY A 144 -13.29 12.36 -11.53
N GLU A 145 -13.25 12.71 -12.82
CA GLU A 145 -14.39 12.60 -13.73
C GLU A 145 -14.92 11.16 -13.82
N LYS A 146 -14.02 10.19 -13.96
CA LYS A 146 -14.38 8.77 -14.06
C LYS A 146 -15.02 8.23 -12.79
N LEU A 147 -14.54 8.64 -11.63
CA LEU A 147 -15.03 8.17 -10.33
C LEU A 147 -16.14 9.06 -9.75
N GLY A 148 -16.46 10.18 -10.37
CA GLY A 148 -17.43 11.16 -9.85
C GLY A 148 -16.94 11.92 -8.61
N VAL A 149 -15.64 12.17 -8.48
CA VAL A 149 -15.05 12.86 -7.32
C VAL A 149 -14.20 14.07 -7.71
N ASP A 150 -14.03 15.00 -6.78
CA ASP A 150 -13.18 16.18 -7.00
C ASP A 150 -11.71 15.79 -7.25
N ARG A 151 -11.07 16.46 -8.21
CA ARG A 151 -9.65 16.25 -8.56
C ARG A 151 -8.70 16.48 -7.37
N GLY A 152 -9.06 17.37 -6.45
CA GLY A 152 -8.28 17.70 -5.26
C GLY A 152 -8.26 16.54 -4.28
N VAL A 153 -9.34 15.76 -4.21
CA VAL A 153 -9.41 14.51 -3.44
C VAL A 153 -8.44 13.48 -4.01
N VAL A 154 -8.47 13.26 -5.32
CA VAL A 154 -7.55 12.36 -6.03
C VAL A 154 -6.09 12.75 -5.79
N ARG A 155 -5.78 14.04 -5.96
CA ARG A 155 -4.43 14.56 -5.72
C ARG A 155 -3.96 14.36 -4.29
N ARG A 156 -4.83 14.57 -3.30
CA ARG A 156 -4.48 14.42 -1.88
C ARG A 156 -4.12 12.97 -1.58
N ILE A 157 -4.98 12.03 -1.98
CA ILE A 157 -4.77 10.60 -1.79
C ILE A 157 -3.47 10.15 -2.45
N PHE A 158 -3.27 10.53 -3.71
CA PHE A 158 -2.04 10.22 -4.42
C PHE A 158 -0.81 10.68 -3.65
N ARG A 159 -0.76 11.95 -3.22
CA ARG A 159 0.39 12.48 -2.47
C ARG A 159 0.63 11.80 -1.13
N SER A 160 -0.43 11.44 -0.41
CA SER A 160 -0.29 10.82 0.91
C SER A 160 0.02 9.33 0.87
N LYS A 161 -0.39 8.62 -0.18
CA LYS A 161 -0.45 7.14 -0.18
C LYS A 161 0.23 6.45 -1.35
N ALA A 162 0.54 7.15 -2.45
CA ALA A 162 1.20 6.53 -3.59
C ALA A 162 2.52 5.85 -3.19
N GLY A 163 3.29 6.47 -2.29
CA GLY A 163 4.55 5.88 -1.81
C GLY A 163 4.39 4.59 -1.01
N LYS A 164 3.26 4.38 -0.34
CA LYS A 164 2.99 3.14 0.40
C LYS A 164 2.46 2.07 -0.56
N MET A 165 1.42 2.41 -1.31
CA MET A 165 0.71 1.46 -2.16
C MET A 165 1.41 1.07 -3.46
N LEU A 166 2.28 1.91 -4.03
CA LEU A 166 2.95 1.59 -5.30
C LEU A 166 4.31 0.93 -5.11
N PHE A 167 4.87 1.00 -3.90
CA PHE A 167 6.20 0.50 -3.59
C PHE A 167 6.23 -0.62 -2.54
N GLU A 168 5.11 -0.92 -1.87
CA GLU A 168 4.94 -2.17 -1.10
C GLU A 168 4.65 -3.34 -2.04
N ASP A 169 5.17 -4.53 -1.73
CA ASP A 169 5.08 -5.72 -2.59
C ASP A 169 3.63 -6.13 -2.92
N ASP A 170 2.72 -6.02 -1.95
CA ASP A 170 1.30 -6.37 -2.12
C ASP A 170 0.47 -5.28 -2.81
N GLY A 171 1.01 -4.06 -2.87
CA GLY A 171 0.30 -2.88 -3.32
C GLY A 171 -0.14 -2.97 -4.78
N PRO A 172 0.75 -3.27 -5.74
CA PRO A 172 0.38 -3.47 -7.15
C PRO A 172 -0.65 -4.59 -7.36
N ALA A 173 -0.56 -5.68 -6.60
CA ALA A 173 -1.50 -6.80 -6.69
C ALA A 173 -2.90 -6.39 -6.22
N ALA A 174 -3.00 -5.70 -5.08
CA ALA A 174 -4.26 -5.16 -4.57
C ALA A 174 -4.88 -4.14 -5.54
N LEU A 175 -4.08 -3.22 -6.09
CA LEU A 175 -4.58 -2.23 -7.06
C LEU A 175 -5.09 -2.90 -8.34
N LYS A 176 -4.42 -3.96 -8.82
CA LYS A 176 -4.88 -4.76 -9.95
C LYS A 176 -6.20 -5.47 -9.66
N ALA A 177 -6.36 -6.06 -8.46
CA ALA A 177 -7.60 -6.69 -8.04
C ALA A 177 -8.77 -5.69 -8.12
N VAL A 178 -8.56 -4.48 -7.62
CA VAL A 178 -9.57 -3.42 -7.65
C VAL A 178 -9.89 -2.92 -9.05
N SER A 179 -8.89 -2.71 -9.90
CA SER A 179 -9.14 -2.37 -11.30
C SER A 179 -10.02 -3.41 -12.01
N ASN A 180 -9.83 -4.70 -11.71
CA ASN A 180 -10.65 -5.78 -12.27
C ASN A 180 -12.09 -5.73 -11.75
N VAL A 181 -12.28 -5.54 -10.45
CA VAL A 181 -13.63 -5.42 -9.84
C VAL A 181 -14.37 -4.21 -10.42
N LEU A 182 -13.69 -3.07 -10.59
CA LEU A 182 -14.26 -1.88 -11.19
C LEU A 182 -14.56 -2.03 -12.69
N GLY A 183 -14.21 -3.17 -13.32
CA GLY A 183 -14.38 -3.38 -14.75
C GLY A 183 -13.59 -2.40 -15.61
N ILE A 184 -12.53 -1.80 -15.05
CA ILE A 184 -11.71 -0.83 -15.77
C ILE A 184 -10.71 -1.62 -16.61
N ALA A 185 -11.05 -1.82 -17.90
CA ALA A 185 -10.15 -2.44 -18.86
C ALA A 185 -8.76 -1.78 -18.78
N SER A 186 -7.74 -2.61 -18.61
CA SER A 186 -6.37 -2.17 -18.38
C SER A 186 -5.81 -1.46 -19.62
N GLY A 187 -5.98 -0.14 -19.65
CA GLY A 187 -5.12 0.74 -20.44
C GLY A 187 -3.67 0.51 -20.00
N ARG A 188 -2.76 0.47 -20.98
CA ARG A 188 -1.33 0.12 -20.90
C ARG A 188 -0.69 0.34 -19.51
N ARG A 189 0.06 -0.70 -19.07
CA ARG A 189 0.84 -0.73 -17.82
C ARG A 189 1.61 0.58 -17.61
N PHE A 190 1.61 1.05 -16.36
CA PHE A 190 2.50 2.11 -15.90
C PHE A 190 3.94 1.81 -16.38
N GLY A 191 4.50 2.70 -17.20
CA GLY A 191 5.96 2.79 -17.32
C GLY A 191 6.51 3.20 -15.95
N ARG A 192 7.68 2.68 -15.59
CA ARG A 192 8.40 2.92 -14.33
C ARG A 192 8.17 4.36 -13.84
N ILE A 193 7.45 4.53 -12.73
CA ILE A 193 7.38 5.83 -12.05
C ILE A 193 8.71 6.00 -11.36
N ASP A 194 9.57 6.83 -11.92
CA ASP A 194 10.75 7.23 -11.16
C ASP A 194 10.27 7.88 -9.87
N PRO A 195 10.84 7.50 -8.71
CA PRO A 195 10.46 8.09 -7.44
C PRO A 195 10.60 9.61 -7.55
N PRO A 196 9.72 10.39 -6.89
CA PRO A 196 9.91 11.83 -6.84
C PRO A 196 11.33 12.08 -6.31
N ARG A 197 12.19 12.68 -7.14
CA ARG A 197 13.46 13.24 -6.66
C ARG A 197 13.06 14.22 -5.56
N SER A 198 13.30 13.87 -4.30
CA SER A 198 13.05 14.76 -3.17
C SER A 198 13.74 16.10 -3.45
N PRO A 199 13.03 17.22 -3.58
CA PRO A 199 13.65 18.53 -3.68
C PRO A 199 13.89 19.07 -2.26
N LEU A 200 14.46 18.24 -1.40
CA LEU A 200 14.80 18.58 -0.01
C LEU A 200 16.04 17.78 0.34
N LEU A 201 17.20 18.32 -0.04
CA LEU A 201 18.55 18.15 0.52
C LEU A 201 19.58 18.66 -0.50
N SER A 202 19.48 19.94 -0.85
CA SER A 202 20.56 20.69 -1.53
C SER A 202 20.72 22.07 -0.88
N ASN A 203 20.76 22.09 0.45
CA ASN A 203 21.43 23.15 1.18
C ASN A 203 22.79 22.60 1.60
N LYS A 204 23.73 22.60 0.66
CA LYS A 204 25.14 22.77 1.00
C LYS A 204 25.51 24.15 0.45
N PRO A 205 25.95 25.11 1.29
CA PRO A 205 26.59 26.29 0.75
C PRO A 205 27.83 25.81 0.00
N SER A 206 27.87 26.11 -1.30
CA SER A 206 29.09 26.03 -2.09
C SER A 206 30.12 26.93 -1.43
N LEU A 207 31.05 26.32 -0.68
CA LEU A 207 32.31 26.93 -0.31
C LEU A 207 32.98 27.38 -1.61
N HIS A 208 32.86 28.67 -1.91
CA HIS A 208 33.74 29.35 -2.84
C HIS A 208 35.16 29.24 -2.26
N LEU A 209 35.89 28.23 -2.72
CA LEU A 209 37.33 28.21 -2.58
C LEU A 209 37.85 29.24 -3.59
N VAL A 210 38.01 30.48 -3.11
CA VAL A 210 38.72 31.55 -3.82
C VAL A 210 40.15 31.06 -4.04
N ARG A 211 40.45 30.60 -5.26
CA ARG A 211 41.83 30.50 -5.76
C ARG A 211 42.20 31.87 -6.29
N SER A 212 42.77 32.72 -5.44
CA SER A 212 43.56 33.86 -5.92
C SER A 212 44.91 33.33 -6.37
N ARG A 213 45.12 33.30 -7.68
CA ARG A 213 46.44 33.30 -8.31
C ARG A 213 46.43 34.45 -9.31
N GLU A 214 46.99 35.58 -8.91
CA GLU A 214 47.60 36.54 -9.81
C GLU A 214 48.97 36.85 -9.20
N GLU A 215 50.00 36.32 -9.85
CA GLU A 215 51.35 36.86 -9.78
C GLU A 215 51.48 37.89 -10.91
N ASP A 216 52.14 39.00 -10.56
CA ASP A 216 52.94 39.91 -11.38
C ASP A 216 52.27 41.05 -12.19
N GLY A 217 52.61 42.29 -11.79
CA GLY A 217 53.17 43.26 -12.74
C GLY A 217 52.60 44.68 -12.75
N ALA A 218 53.06 45.55 -11.83
CA ALA A 218 53.44 46.95 -12.08
C ALA A 218 54.11 47.57 -10.84
#